data_AF-A0A959LF40-F1
#
_entry.id   AF-A0A959LF40-F1
#
_cell.length_a   1.000
_cell.length_b   1.000
_cell.length_c   1.000
_cell.angle_alpha   90.00
_cell.angle_beta   90.00
_cell.angle_gamma   90.00
#
_symmetry.space_group_name_H-M   'P 1'
#
loop_
_entity.id
_entity.type
_entity.pdbx_description
1 polymer ?
#
loop_
_entity_poly.entity_id
_entity_poly.type
_entity_poly.pdbx_seq_one_letter_code
_entity_poly.pdbx_strand_id
1 'polypeptide(L)'
;MSHTAFRFPFRPVLGRSSIGRIRWMTGIMGGILVAILLFAWFYIGAQVIETIASRIRLDQISPVSEERLWTLAILSGTLGTSVTSWIWIGGGSTFYAHGRLMRQYARTLIALAFWFVLCAFTRFTTIHYLVMYWTIHDDYIPSLEVLYPGLAQLVAIAHISINWMALRLVFQLPNLRNKELT
;
A
#
# COMPACT_ATOMS: atom_id res chain seq x y z
N MET A 1 7.72 -38.50 2.58
CA MET A 1 7.00 -37.23 2.80
C MET A 1 8.00 -36.10 2.76
N SER A 2 7.96 -35.29 1.70
CA SER A 2 8.91 -34.21 1.42
C SER A 2 8.42 -32.92 2.10
N HIS A 3 9.15 -32.46 3.12
CA HIS A 3 8.96 -31.12 3.66
C HIS A 3 9.55 -30.10 2.69
N THR A 4 8.70 -29.50 1.85
CA THR A 4 9.03 -28.28 1.12
C THR A 4 9.12 -27.13 2.11
N ALA A 5 10.27 -27.00 2.76
CA ALA A 5 10.60 -25.84 3.56
C ALA A 5 10.49 -24.58 2.68
N PHE A 6 9.67 -23.63 3.11
CA PHE A 6 9.56 -22.30 2.54
C PHE A 6 10.93 -21.61 2.62
N ARG A 7 11.77 -21.78 1.61
CA ARG A 7 13.06 -21.10 1.51
C ARG A 7 12.79 -19.63 1.17
N PHE A 8 12.89 -18.78 2.19
CA PHE A 8 13.10 -17.35 1.96
C PHE A 8 14.26 -17.15 0.96
N PRO A 9 14.16 -16.23 -0.01
CA PRO A 9 15.15 -16.06 -1.08
C PRO A 9 16.48 -15.43 -0.61
N PHE A 10 16.76 -15.41 0.70
CA PHE A 10 17.97 -14.85 1.26
C PHE A 10 19.13 -15.86 1.14
N ARG A 11 19.76 -15.95 -0.03
CA ARG A 11 21.18 -16.29 -0.10
C ARG A 11 22.00 -15.00 -0.23
N PRO A 12 22.47 -14.41 0.89
CA PRO A 12 23.42 -13.33 0.82
C PRO A 12 24.77 -13.89 0.35
N VAL A 13 25.20 -13.53 -0.85
CA VAL A 13 26.60 -13.70 -1.26
C VAL A 13 27.43 -12.71 -0.44
N LEU A 14 28.35 -13.22 0.38
CA LEU A 14 29.04 -12.58 1.52
C LEU A 14 29.92 -11.34 1.21
N GLY A 15 29.82 -10.73 0.02
CA GLY A 15 30.41 -9.41 -0.30
C GLY A 15 29.42 -8.36 -0.84
N ARG A 16 28.20 -8.78 -1.23
CA ARG A 16 27.10 -7.90 -1.71
C ARG A 16 25.99 -7.69 -0.68
N SER A 17 26.14 -8.25 0.54
CA SER A 17 25.07 -8.32 1.54
C SER A 17 24.78 -6.99 2.24
N SER A 18 25.79 -6.14 2.48
CA SER A 18 25.64 -4.85 3.17
C SER A 18 24.88 -3.84 2.31
N ILE A 19 25.19 -3.73 1.02
CA ILE A 19 24.50 -2.85 0.07
C ILE A 19 23.03 -3.28 -0.10
N GLY A 20 22.78 -4.59 -0.17
CA GLY A 20 21.41 -5.13 -0.20
C GLY A 20 20.63 -4.83 1.09
N ARG A 21 21.27 -4.96 2.26
CA ARG A 21 20.67 -4.66 3.57
C ARG A 21 20.37 -3.18 3.74
N ILE A 22 21.32 -2.29 3.43
CA ILE A 22 21.15 -0.83 3.52
C ILE A 22 19.95 -0.40 2.67
N ARG A 23 19.84 -0.92 1.45
CA ARG A 23 18.74 -0.58 0.54
C ARG A 23 17.38 -1.11 0.99
N TRP A 24 17.37 -2.29 1.58
CA TRP A 24 16.15 -2.82 2.18
C TRP A 24 15.72 -1.94 3.38
N MET A 25 16.68 -1.52 4.22
CA MET A 25 16.41 -0.59 5.31
C MET A 25 15.94 0.78 4.82
N THR A 26 16.56 1.38 3.79
CA THR A 26 16.09 2.66 3.23
C THR A 26 14.70 2.53 2.63
N GLY A 27 14.38 1.39 2.01
CA GLY A 27 13.03 1.07 1.56
C GLY A 27 12.01 1.03 2.70
N ILE A 28 12.33 0.36 3.81
CA ILE A 28 11.45 0.30 4.99
C ILE A 28 11.26 1.68 5.60
N MET A 29 12.34 2.43 5.82
CA MET A 29 12.27 3.76 6.39
C MET A 29 11.45 4.70 5.50
N GLY A 30 11.65 4.64 4.17
CA GLY A 30 10.85 5.40 3.22
C GLY A 30 9.37 5.01 3.24
N GLY A 31 9.06 3.72 3.32
CA GLY A 31 7.69 3.23 3.41
C GLY A 31 6.98 3.64 4.71
N ILE A 32 7.67 3.53 5.85
CA ILE A 32 7.14 3.99 7.15
C ILE A 32 6.89 5.49 7.12
N LEU A 33 7.86 6.28 6.63
CA LEU A 33 7.70 7.72 6.53
C LEU A 33 6.49 8.10 5.67
N VAL A 34 6.33 7.47 4.50
CA VAL A 34 5.18 7.73 3.64
C VAL A 34 3.87 7.29 4.30
N ALA A 35 3.83 6.14 4.98
CA ALA A 35 2.64 5.70 5.70
C ALA A 35 2.23 6.71 6.78
N ILE A 36 3.17 7.22 7.58
CA ILE A 36 2.93 8.23 8.61
C ILE A 36 2.43 9.54 7.98
N LEU A 37 3.09 10.02 6.92
CA LEU A 37 2.72 11.27 6.26
C LEU A 37 1.33 11.19 5.63
N LEU A 38 1.00 10.07 4.96
CA LEU A 38 -0.33 9.86 4.40
C LEU A 38 -1.37 9.74 5.51
N PHE A 39 -1.12 8.96 6.55
CA PHE A 39 -2.02 8.87 7.70
C PHE A 39 -2.33 10.25 8.27
N ALA A 40 -1.30 11.05 8.56
CA ALA A 40 -1.45 12.40 9.09
C ALA A 40 -2.22 13.31 8.13
N TRP A 41 -1.89 13.28 6.82
CA TRP A 41 -2.56 14.08 5.81
C TRP A 41 -4.07 13.81 5.75
N PHE A 42 -4.45 12.54 5.68
CA PHE A 42 -5.86 12.15 5.60
C PHE A 42 -6.60 12.33 6.92
N TYR A 43 -5.92 12.14 8.06
CA TYR A 43 -6.48 12.42 9.37
C TYR A 43 -6.80 13.92 9.55
N ILE A 44 -5.84 14.80 9.23
CA ILE A 44 -6.06 16.26 9.29
C ILE A 44 -7.14 16.66 8.30
N GLY A 45 -7.11 16.13 7.08
CA GLY A 45 -8.13 16.38 6.06
C GLY A 45 -9.54 16.01 6.55
N ALA A 46 -9.69 14.86 7.20
CA ALA A 46 -10.94 14.44 7.82
C ALA A 46 -11.42 15.43 8.90
N GLN A 47 -10.53 15.82 9.83
CA GLN A 47 -10.87 16.78 10.87
C GLN A 47 -11.29 18.15 10.33
N VAL A 48 -10.63 18.64 9.28
CA VAL A 48 -10.99 19.91 8.64
C VAL A 48 -12.38 19.82 8.04
N ILE A 49 -12.70 18.73 7.34
CA ILE A 49 -14.04 18.54 6.75
C ILE A 49 -15.11 18.43 7.84
N GLU A 50 -14.85 17.72 8.93
CA GLU A 50 -15.76 17.64 10.10
C GLU A 50 -15.98 19.00 10.75
N THR A 51 -14.92 19.80 10.87
CA THR A 51 -15.00 21.15 11.43
C THR A 51 -15.82 22.08 10.53
N ILE A 52 -15.69 21.95 9.21
CA ILE A 52 -16.52 22.71 8.25
C ILE A 52 -17.97 22.25 8.34
N ALA A 53 -18.21 20.94 8.38
CA ALA A 53 -19.55 20.37 8.36
C ALA A 53 -20.33 20.65 9.65
N SER A 54 -19.70 20.56 10.82
CA SER A 54 -20.31 20.95 12.11
C SER A 54 -20.74 22.42 12.15
N ARG A 55 -19.99 23.32 11.50
CA ARG A 55 -20.39 24.74 11.37
C ARG A 55 -21.60 24.97 10.48
N ILE A 56 -21.96 24.01 9.61
CA ILE A 56 -23.11 24.07 8.71
C ILE A 56 -24.37 23.47 9.37
N ARG A 57 -24.37 23.24 10.70
CA ARG A 57 -25.45 22.58 11.48
C ARG A 57 -25.68 21.11 11.09
N LEU A 58 -24.63 20.41 10.68
CA LEU A 58 -24.61 18.95 10.76
C LEU A 58 -24.24 18.53 12.19
N ASP A 59 -25.17 18.71 13.12
CA ASP A 59 -24.98 18.36 14.54
C ASP A 59 -24.84 16.85 14.80
N GLN A 60 -24.93 16.02 13.74
CA GLN A 60 -24.84 14.56 13.81
C GLN A 60 -23.49 13.97 13.36
N ILE A 61 -22.50 14.78 12.98
CA ILE A 61 -21.19 14.23 12.62
C ILE A 61 -20.43 13.88 13.90
N SER A 62 -20.46 12.60 14.24
CA SER A 62 -19.65 12.00 15.30
C SER A 62 -18.15 12.21 15.01
N PRO A 63 -17.31 12.40 16.05
CA PRO A 63 -15.85 12.43 15.88
C PRO A 63 -15.36 11.19 15.12
N VAL A 64 -14.23 11.32 14.39
CA VAL A 64 -13.57 10.22 13.66
C VAL A 64 -13.65 8.91 14.45
N SER A 65 -14.47 7.96 13.97
CA SER A 65 -14.69 6.69 14.64
C SER A 65 -13.41 5.84 14.67
N GLU A 66 -13.31 4.94 15.65
CA GLU A 66 -12.16 4.03 15.76
C GLU A 66 -11.97 3.21 14.46
N GLU A 67 -13.08 2.74 13.87
CA GLU A 67 -13.09 1.99 12.61
C GLU A 67 -12.50 2.79 11.44
N ARG A 68 -12.75 4.10 11.42
CA ARG A 68 -12.21 5.00 10.41
C ARG A 68 -10.71 5.22 10.60
N LEU A 69 -10.23 5.31 11.85
CA LEU A 69 -8.80 5.36 12.15
C LEU A 69 -8.10 4.07 11.71
N TRP A 70 -8.69 2.91 12.00
CA TRP A 70 -8.20 1.61 11.54
C TRP A 70 -8.12 1.53 10.03
N THR A 71 -9.17 1.96 9.34
CA THR A 71 -9.23 2.04 7.89
C THR A 71 -8.11 2.92 7.33
N LEU A 72 -7.91 4.10 7.93
CA LEU A 72 -6.86 5.02 7.54
C LEU A 72 -5.46 4.41 7.73
N ALA A 73 -5.23 3.73 8.85
CA ALA A 73 -3.95 3.09 9.18
C ALA A 73 -3.62 1.90 8.25
N ILE A 74 -4.61 1.04 7.96
CA ILE A 74 -4.44 -0.11 7.07
C ILE A 74 -4.02 0.34 5.68
N LEU A 75 -4.71 1.34 5.13
CA LEU A 75 -4.50 1.79 3.76
C LEU A 75 -3.23 2.66 3.62
N SER A 76 -2.93 3.52 4.60
CA SER A 76 -1.67 4.26 4.62
C SER A 76 -0.46 3.32 4.76
N GLY A 77 -0.56 2.29 5.61
CA GLY A 77 0.43 1.23 5.75
C GLY A 77 0.62 0.46 4.43
N THR A 78 -0.48 0.10 3.77
CA THR A 78 -0.47 -0.57 2.46
C THR A 78 0.27 0.26 1.40
N LEU A 79 0.00 1.57 1.32
CA LEU A 79 0.71 2.48 0.43
C LEU A 79 2.21 2.56 0.78
N GLY A 80 2.56 2.58 2.08
CA GLY A 80 3.93 2.49 2.57
C GLY A 80 4.68 1.25 2.08
N THR A 81 4.04 0.06 2.10
CA THR A 81 4.67 -1.19 1.59
C THR A 81 5.02 -1.12 0.09
N SER A 82 4.27 -0.31 -0.67
CA SER A 82 4.50 -0.11 -2.10
C SER A 82 5.77 0.71 -2.31
N VAL A 83 5.94 1.77 -1.52
CA VAL A 83 7.16 2.60 -1.53
C VAL A 83 8.37 1.76 -1.13
N THR A 84 8.26 0.94 -0.09
CA THR A 84 9.31 0.00 0.30
C THR A 84 9.71 -0.91 -0.85
N SER A 85 8.73 -1.53 -1.52
CA SER A 85 8.96 -2.45 -2.64
C SER A 85 9.58 -1.73 -3.85
N TRP A 86 9.10 -0.52 -4.15
CA TRP A 86 9.58 0.29 -5.27
C TRP A 86 11.03 0.74 -5.11
N ILE A 87 11.40 1.24 -3.93
CA ILE A 87 12.78 1.63 -3.58
C ILE A 87 13.70 0.41 -3.65
N TRP A 88 13.23 -0.73 -3.13
CA TRP A 88 14.02 -1.96 -3.11
C TRP A 88 14.38 -2.45 -4.52
N ILE A 89 13.42 -2.47 -5.44
CA ILE A 89 13.62 -2.91 -6.83
C ILE A 89 14.51 -1.93 -7.62
N GLY A 90 14.42 -0.63 -7.34
CA GLY A 90 15.05 0.43 -8.13
C GLY A 90 16.58 0.44 -8.20
N GLY A 91 17.28 0.03 -7.13
CA GLY A 91 18.73 0.29 -7.01
C GLY A 91 19.71 -0.72 -7.62
N GLY A 92 19.38 -1.46 -8.68
CA GLY A 92 20.31 -2.45 -9.25
C GLY A 92 20.51 -2.26 -10.75
N SER A 93 21.75 -1.94 -11.18
CA SER A 93 22.10 -2.07 -12.59
C SER A 93 22.14 -3.56 -12.94
N THR A 94 21.23 -3.98 -13.81
CA THR A 94 21.36 -5.26 -14.50
C THR A 94 22.07 -4.96 -15.81
N PHE A 95 23.18 -5.65 -16.07
CA PHE A 95 23.93 -5.50 -17.33
C PHE A 95 23.12 -5.95 -18.55
N TYR A 96 22.08 -6.77 -18.34
CA TYR A 96 21.25 -7.36 -19.39
C TYR A 96 19.95 -6.59 -19.65
N ALA A 97 19.61 -6.39 -20.92
CA ALA A 97 18.42 -5.64 -21.35
C ALA A 97 17.10 -6.21 -20.81
N HIS A 98 16.91 -7.54 -20.86
CA HIS A 98 15.69 -8.19 -20.38
C HIS A 98 15.46 -8.03 -18.87
N GLY A 99 16.54 -8.12 -18.07
CA GLY A 99 16.47 -7.90 -16.62
C GLY A 99 16.14 -6.46 -16.23
N ARG A 100 16.59 -5.48 -17.03
CA ARG A 100 16.22 -4.07 -16.86
C ARG A 100 14.74 -3.84 -17.15
N LEU A 101 14.24 -4.39 -18.27
CA LEU A 101 12.84 -4.30 -18.66
C LEU A 101 11.92 -4.87 -17.56
N MET A 102 12.18 -6.08 -17.06
CA MET A 102 11.32 -6.70 -16.04
C MET A 102 11.32 -5.93 -14.72
N ARG A 103 12.45 -5.35 -14.30
CA ARG A 103 12.51 -4.45 -13.13
C ARG A 103 11.70 -3.18 -13.35
N GLN A 104 11.76 -2.61 -14.55
CA GLN A 104 10.99 -1.43 -14.90
C GLN A 104 9.49 -1.75 -14.89
N TYR A 105 9.06 -2.85 -15.51
CA TYR A 105 7.68 -3.33 -15.45
C TYR A 105 7.20 -3.52 -14.00
N ALA A 106 7.99 -4.18 -13.16
CA ALA A 106 7.64 -4.36 -11.75
C ALA A 106 7.50 -3.02 -10.99
N ARG A 107 8.39 -2.06 -11.24
CA ARG A 107 8.30 -0.71 -10.65
C ARG A 107 7.08 0.05 -11.13
N THR A 108 6.76 -0.01 -12.41
CA THR A 108 5.57 0.62 -12.98
C THR A 108 4.30 0.00 -12.41
N LEU A 109 4.25 -1.33 -12.27
CA LEU A 109 3.11 -2.03 -11.68
C LEU A 109 2.90 -1.62 -10.21
N ILE A 110 3.96 -1.55 -9.41
CA ILE A 110 3.89 -1.11 -8.01
C ILE A 110 3.44 0.37 -7.92
N ALA A 111 3.96 1.23 -8.80
CA ALA A 111 3.55 2.63 -8.84
C ALA A 111 2.08 2.78 -9.25
N LEU A 112 1.62 2.02 -10.23
CA LEU A 112 0.24 2.04 -10.70
C LEU A 112 -0.72 1.52 -9.62
N ALA A 113 -0.34 0.43 -8.93
CA ALA A 113 -1.07 -0.05 -7.77
C ALA A 113 -1.15 1.05 -6.70
N PHE A 114 -0.02 1.67 -6.34
CA PHE A 114 0.03 2.77 -5.37
C PHE A 114 -0.96 3.88 -5.70
N TRP A 115 -0.95 4.36 -6.95
CA TRP A 115 -1.89 5.39 -7.39
C TRP A 115 -3.34 4.92 -7.38
N PHE A 116 -3.62 3.68 -7.77
CA PHE A 116 -4.96 3.11 -7.74
C PHE A 116 -5.53 3.13 -6.31
N VAL A 117 -4.76 2.66 -5.32
CA VAL A 117 -5.18 2.69 -3.92
C VAL A 117 -5.27 4.10 -3.38
N LEU A 118 -4.36 5.00 -3.73
CA LEU A 118 -4.43 6.40 -3.32
C LEU A 118 -5.70 7.09 -3.85
N CYS A 119 -6.09 6.82 -5.10
CA CYS A 119 -7.33 7.32 -5.69
C CYS A 119 -8.58 6.69 -5.04
N ALA A 120 -8.54 5.40 -4.71
CA ALA A 120 -9.61 4.78 -3.92
C ALA A 120 -9.73 5.46 -2.56
N PHE A 121 -8.59 5.79 -1.94
CA PHE A 121 -8.51 6.46 -0.64
C PHE A 121 -9.16 7.84 -0.64
N THR A 122 -8.82 8.68 -1.62
CA THR A 122 -9.44 10.00 -1.77
C THR A 122 -10.94 9.87 -2.01
N ARG A 123 -11.37 8.92 -2.85
CA ARG A 123 -12.80 8.67 -3.10
C ARG A 123 -13.55 8.21 -1.85
N PHE A 124 -13.00 7.31 -1.04
CA PHE A 124 -13.64 6.89 0.20
C PHE A 124 -13.89 8.07 1.13
N THR A 125 -12.90 8.95 1.30
CA THR A 125 -13.07 10.14 2.14
C THR A 125 -14.13 11.09 1.59
N THR A 126 -14.09 11.44 0.31
CA THR A 126 -15.03 12.42 -0.27
C THR A 126 -16.46 11.88 -0.39
N ILE A 127 -16.63 10.63 -0.82
CA ILE A 127 -17.95 10.01 -0.97
C ILE A 127 -18.61 9.84 0.39
N HIS A 128 -17.86 9.43 1.42
CA HIS A 128 -18.38 9.29 2.77
C HIS A 128 -19.01 10.59 3.29
N TYR A 129 -18.33 11.73 3.14
CA TYR A 129 -18.90 13.02 3.55
C TYR A 129 -20.07 13.49 2.69
N LEU A 130 -20.05 13.20 1.38
CA LEU A 130 -21.15 13.54 0.49
C LEU A 130 -22.41 12.74 0.84
N VAL A 131 -22.27 11.44 1.13
CA VAL A 131 -23.38 10.60 1.58
C VAL A 131 -23.91 11.10 2.92
N MET A 132 -23.03 11.32 3.91
CA MET A 132 -23.40 11.89 5.22
C MET A 132 -24.16 13.22 5.09
N TYR A 133 -23.79 14.10 4.15
CA TYR A 133 -24.48 15.36 3.87
C TYR A 133 -25.89 15.15 3.28
N TRP A 134 -26.09 14.11 2.48
CA TRP A 134 -27.35 13.85 1.82
C TRP A 134 -28.33 13.04 2.68
N THR A 135 -27.81 12.19 3.57
CA THR A 135 -28.61 11.27 4.38
C THR A 135 -28.92 11.79 5.79
N ILE A 136 -28.67 13.08 6.10
CA ILE A 136 -28.93 13.72 7.41
C ILE A 136 -30.35 13.47 7.95
N HIS A 137 -31.30 13.07 7.10
CA HIS A 137 -32.69 12.84 7.47
C HIS A 137 -33.13 11.37 7.44
N ASP A 138 -32.25 10.43 7.04
CA ASP A 138 -32.58 9.01 6.95
C ASP A 138 -31.68 8.17 7.88
N ASP A 139 -32.28 7.35 8.75
CA ASP A 139 -31.64 6.45 9.71
C ASP A 139 -30.78 5.31 9.07
N TYR A 140 -30.53 5.36 7.75
CA TYR A 140 -29.94 4.27 6.96
C TYR A 140 -28.40 4.25 6.93
N ILE A 141 -27.75 5.16 7.67
CA ILE A 141 -26.29 5.40 7.65
C ILE A 141 -25.41 4.32 8.35
N PRO A 142 -25.87 3.49 9.33
CA PRO A 142 -24.98 2.56 10.04
C PRO A 142 -24.27 1.54 9.14
N SER A 143 -24.83 1.20 7.97
CA SER A 143 -24.25 0.18 7.10
C SER A 143 -22.95 0.62 6.40
N LEU A 144 -22.74 1.92 6.20
CA LEU A 144 -21.56 2.40 5.46
C LEU A 144 -20.30 2.39 6.33
N GLU A 145 -20.43 2.77 7.60
CA GLU A 145 -19.32 2.72 8.55
C GLU A 145 -18.82 1.29 8.76
N VAL A 146 -19.73 0.31 8.80
CA VAL A 146 -19.38 -1.11 8.90
C VAL A 146 -18.78 -1.67 7.60
N LEU A 147 -19.20 -1.17 6.43
CA LEU A 147 -18.75 -1.69 5.13
C LEU A 147 -17.34 -1.22 4.75
N TYR A 148 -16.98 0.03 5.06
CA TYR A 148 -15.71 0.63 4.62
C TYR A 148 -14.46 -0.07 5.18
N PRO A 149 -14.39 -0.48 6.46
CA PRO A 149 -13.27 -1.24 7.00
C PRO A 149 -13.06 -2.57 6.30
N GLY A 150 -14.14 -3.31 6.01
CA GLY A 150 -14.07 -4.58 5.28
C GLY A 150 -13.53 -4.39 3.86
N LEU A 151 -14.02 -3.36 3.16
CA LEU A 151 -13.55 -3.03 1.82
C LEU A 151 -12.08 -2.56 1.81
N ALA A 152 -11.67 -1.79 2.83
CA ALA A 152 -10.29 -1.36 3.01
C ALA A 152 -9.32 -2.54 3.19
N GLN A 153 -9.72 -3.54 3.97
CA GLN A 153 -8.94 -4.78 4.13
C GLN A 153 -8.82 -5.54 2.81
N LEU A 154 -9.90 -5.66 2.04
CA LEU A 154 -9.86 -6.33 0.73
C LEU A 154 -8.93 -5.60 -0.25
N VAL A 155 -9.00 -4.27 -0.29
CA VAL A 155 -8.09 -3.43 -1.09
C VAL A 155 -6.64 -3.65 -0.64
N ALA A 156 -6.38 -3.67 0.67
CA ALA A 156 -5.04 -3.93 1.20
C ALA A 156 -4.49 -5.31 0.79
N ILE A 157 -5.31 -6.36 0.89
CA ILE A 157 -4.94 -7.73 0.51
C ILE A 157 -4.63 -7.81 -0.99
N ALA A 158 -5.51 -7.27 -1.84
CA ALA A 158 -5.31 -7.24 -3.28
C ALA A 158 -4.01 -6.51 -3.65
N HIS A 159 -3.76 -5.38 -3.00
CA HIS A 159 -2.59 -4.55 -3.24
C HIS A 159 -1.28 -5.19 -2.82
N ILE A 160 -1.25 -5.80 -1.63
CA ILE A 160 -0.09 -6.58 -1.14
C ILE A 160 0.18 -7.73 -2.12
N SER A 161 -0.86 -8.37 -2.64
CA SER A 161 -0.72 -9.45 -3.61
C SER A 161 -0.09 -8.98 -4.93
N ILE A 162 -0.48 -7.81 -5.44
CA ILE A 162 0.12 -7.20 -6.64
C ILE A 162 1.60 -6.84 -6.39
N ASN A 163 1.90 -6.19 -5.27
CA ASN A 163 3.28 -5.84 -4.89
C ASN A 163 4.16 -7.10 -4.75
N TRP A 164 3.60 -8.16 -4.16
CA TRP A 164 4.28 -9.45 -4.02
C TRP A 164 4.55 -10.12 -5.37
N MET A 165 3.58 -10.08 -6.28
CA MET A 165 3.75 -10.61 -7.65
C MET A 165 4.85 -9.84 -8.39
N ALA A 166 4.87 -8.51 -8.28
CA ALA A 166 5.91 -7.66 -8.85
C ALA A 166 7.31 -8.01 -8.32
N LEU A 167 7.43 -8.26 -7.01
CA LEU A 167 8.68 -8.69 -6.39
C LEU A 167 9.10 -10.08 -6.90
N ARG A 168 8.17 -11.04 -6.99
CA ARG A 168 8.47 -12.39 -7.51
C ARG A 168 9.02 -12.37 -8.93
N LEU A 169 8.47 -11.54 -9.82
CA LEU A 169 8.97 -11.36 -11.18
C LEU A 169 10.45 -10.98 -11.20
N VAL A 170 10.86 -10.07 -10.30
CA VAL A 170 12.27 -9.62 -10.22
C VAL A 170 13.19 -10.69 -9.62
N PHE A 171 12.74 -11.43 -8.62
CA PHE A 171 13.57 -12.41 -7.90
C PHE A 171 13.62 -13.81 -8.54
N GLN A 172 12.70 -14.15 -9.43
CA GLN A 172 12.71 -15.45 -10.14
C GLN A 172 13.58 -15.45 -11.41
N LEU A 173 13.88 -14.27 -11.99
CA LEU A 173 14.74 -14.12 -13.17
C LEU A 173 16.11 -14.81 -13.07
N PRO A 174 16.85 -14.74 -11.94
CA PRO A 174 18.13 -15.43 -11.81
C PRO A 174 18.00 -16.97 -11.81
N ASN A 175 16.88 -17.51 -11.32
CA ASN A 175 16.67 -18.96 -11.18
C ASN A 175 16.25 -19.64 -12.48
N LEU A 176 15.52 -18.94 -13.36
CA LEU A 176 15.15 -19.47 -14.68
C LEU A 176 16.38 -19.65 -15.57
N ARG A 177 17.33 -18.69 -15.50
CA ARG A 177 18.59 -18.76 -16.25
C ARG A 177 19.46 -19.96 -15.89
N ASN A 178 19.54 -20.34 -14.61
CA ASN A 178 20.35 -21.50 -14.20
C ASN A 178 19.78 -22.83 -14.73
N LYS A 179 18.52 -22.86 -15.17
CA LYS A 179 17.90 -24.03 -15.79
C LYS A 179 18.08 -24.09 -17.31
N GLU A 180 18.37 -22.97 -17.97
CA GLU A 180 18.65 -22.93 -19.42
C GLU A 180 20.13 -23.21 -19.73
N LEU A 181 21.00 -23.15 -18.72
CA LEU A 181 22.45 -23.40 -18.84
C LEU A 181 22.88 -24.79 -18.33
N THR A 182 21.92 -25.65 -17.97
CA THR A 182 22.11 -27.06 -17.56
C THR A 182 21.26 -27.96 -18.44
#